data_AF-A0A812H0P0-F1
#
_entry.id   AF-A0A812H0P0-F1
#
_cell.length_a   1.000
_cell.length_b   1.000
_cell.length_c   1.000
_cell.angle_alpha   90.00
_cell.angle_beta   90.00
_cell.angle_gamma   90.00
#
_symmetry.space_group_name_H-M   'P 1'
#
loop_
_entity.id
_entity.type
_entity.pdbx_description
1 polymer ?
#
loop_
_entity_poly.entity_id
_entity_poly.type
_entity_poly.pdbx_seq_one_letter_code
_entity_poly.pdbx_strand_id
1 'polypeptide(L)'
;MLRPQRAVCSAFQSRCQDLQSSPQAIFYGFLGWPRQAARLLARRAPFPRPAAFSLGNANRLQWNSCRRSCDTFRFKATEAAEAGEARWSYVAFAKSFPFTNNLLIATMKTSAADLVAQCVIEQKPLNEVDWKRNMVFCLFGAVYLGAFQYWYQVNVFKRMFPGVEKFTEQPWAAKLRDGPGLLALAGQTALDLGMLTFVYLPTFYVFKAGVFSTAWDASEWVKGGIGSYTRNWNKDVFDVFRVWGPADLVCFSVPLWLRLPVRHVVSFVWTAYLSFARGANK
;
A
#
# COMPACT_ATOMS: atom_id res chain seq x y z
N MET A 1 -58.98 38.54 10.91
CA MET A 1 -58.14 37.50 11.54
C MET A 1 -57.04 37.08 10.55
N LEU A 2 -55.83 37.64 10.67
CA LEU A 2 -54.66 37.34 9.81
C LEU A 2 -53.49 36.92 10.72
N ARG A 3 -53.41 35.63 11.10
CA ARG A 3 -52.30 35.12 11.94
C ARG A 3 -51.72 33.71 11.64
N PRO A 4 -52.17 32.90 10.66
CA PRO A 4 -51.58 31.54 10.55
C PRO A 4 -50.32 31.44 9.67
N GLN A 5 -50.02 32.38 8.74
CA GLN A 5 -48.97 32.14 7.74
C GLN A 5 -47.55 32.61 8.11
N ARG A 6 -47.37 33.63 8.96
CA ARG A 6 -46.01 33.99 9.45
C ARG A 6 -45.41 32.89 10.34
N ALA A 7 -46.25 32.15 11.05
CA ALA A 7 -45.84 31.03 11.91
C ALA A 7 -45.24 29.86 11.11
N VAL A 8 -45.70 29.63 9.87
CA VAL A 8 -45.22 28.52 9.05
C VAL A 8 -43.81 28.80 8.50
N CYS A 9 -43.51 30.04 8.09
CA CYS A 9 -42.16 30.41 7.68
C CYS A 9 -41.18 30.47 8.86
N SER A 10 -41.58 31.02 10.01
CA SER A 10 -40.69 31.09 11.18
C SER A 10 -40.39 29.72 11.79
N ALA A 11 -41.39 28.82 11.83
CA ALA A 11 -41.20 27.43 12.30
C ALA A 11 -40.33 26.59 11.34
N PHE A 12 -40.32 26.92 10.05
CA PHE A 12 -39.45 26.26 9.07
C PHE A 12 -38.01 26.78 9.14
N GLN A 13 -37.83 28.08 9.36
CA GLN A 13 -36.51 28.69 9.54
C GLN A 13 -35.83 28.24 10.84
N SER A 14 -36.59 28.01 11.92
CA SER A 14 -36.04 27.43 13.17
C SER A 14 -35.68 25.96 13.00
N ARG A 15 -36.47 25.15 12.27
CA ARG A 15 -36.13 23.74 11.99
C ARG A 15 -34.89 23.56 11.13
N CYS A 16 -34.58 24.51 10.24
CA CYS A 16 -33.32 24.51 9.49
C CYS A 16 -32.11 24.84 10.39
N GLN A 17 -32.27 25.69 11.40
CA GLN A 17 -31.22 25.99 12.38
C GLN A 17 -31.01 24.83 13.38
N ASP A 18 -32.06 24.11 13.78
CA ASP A 18 -31.95 22.94 14.67
C ASP A 18 -31.23 21.74 14.02
N LEU A 19 -31.27 21.64 12.68
CA LEU A 19 -30.50 20.63 11.94
C LEU A 19 -29.00 20.94 11.86
N GLN A 20 -28.59 22.18 12.13
CA GLN A 20 -27.19 22.61 12.19
C GLN A 20 -26.54 22.38 13.56
N SER A 21 -27.32 22.21 14.63
CA SER A 21 -26.84 22.15 16.02
C SER A 21 -26.90 20.76 16.67
N SER A 22 -27.32 19.71 15.94
CA SER A 22 -27.44 18.36 16.51
C SER A 22 -26.05 17.69 16.73
N PRO A 23 -25.71 17.28 17.97
CA PRO A 23 -24.41 16.66 18.30
C PRO A 23 -24.14 15.30 17.62
N GLN A 24 -25.14 14.71 16.94
CA GLN A 24 -25.00 13.42 16.27
C GLN A 24 -24.24 13.48 14.94
N ALA A 25 -23.96 14.66 14.39
CA ALA A 25 -23.14 14.80 13.20
C ALA A 25 -21.64 14.55 13.44
N ILE A 26 -21.18 14.58 14.70
CA ILE A 26 -19.77 14.44 15.04
C ILE A 26 -19.35 12.97 15.21
N PHE A 27 -20.29 12.04 15.44
CA PHE A 27 -19.96 10.65 15.81
C PHE A 27 -19.99 9.63 14.65
N TYR A 28 -20.47 9.99 13.45
CA TYR A 28 -20.61 9.05 12.32
C TYR A 28 -19.52 9.17 11.23
N GLY A 29 -18.39 9.83 11.53
CA GLY A 29 -17.28 10.01 10.59
C GLY A 29 -16.35 8.82 10.39
N PHE A 30 -16.52 7.70 11.12
CA PHE A 30 -15.49 6.65 11.17
C PHE A 30 -15.83 5.29 10.53
N LEU A 31 -17.08 5.07 10.09
CA LEU A 31 -17.48 3.80 9.47
C LEU A 31 -18.33 4.03 8.21
N GLY A 32 -17.66 4.42 7.12
CA GLY A 32 -17.90 3.90 5.77
C GLY A 32 -19.32 3.80 5.21
N TRP A 33 -20.28 4.65 5.61
CA TRP A 33 -21.65 4.60 5.06
C TRP A 33 -22.21 5.95 4.56
N PRO A 34 -21.64 6.60 3.51
CA PRO A 34 -22.24 7.83 2.97
C PRO A 34 -23.17 7.61 1.78
N ARG A 35 -23.14 6.46 1.10
CA ARG A 35 -23.91 6.29 -0.17
C ARG A 35 -25.42 6.16 0.02
N GLN A 36 -25.88 5.56 1.11
CA GLN A 36 -27.32 5.35 1.31
C GLN A 36 -27.98 6.49 2.09
N ALA A 37 -27.29 7.09 3.07
CA ALA A 37 -27.81 8.20 3.85
C ALA A 37 -27.99 9.49 3.00
N ALA A 38 -27.01 9.83 2.16
CA ALA A 38 -27.13 10.97 1.24
C ALA A 38 -28.23 10.76 0.19
N ARG A 39 -28.39 9.53 -0.32
CA ARG A 39 -29.50 9.17 -1.23
C ARG A 39 -30.86 9.19 -0.53
N LEU A 40 -30.93 8.83 0.74
CA LEU A 40 -32.16 8.88 1.54
C LEU A 40 -32.55 10.32 1.91
N LEU A 41 -31.58 11.19 2.16
CA LEU A 41 -31.82 12.63 2.35
C LEU A 41 -32.21 13.31 1.03
N ALA A 42 -31.63 12.92 -0.11
CA ALA A 42 -32.02 13.42 -1.42
C ALA A 42 -33.39 12.89 -1.91
N ARG A 43 -33.84 11.73 -1.41
CA ARG A 43 -35.14 11.10 -1.74
C ARG A 43 -36.29 11.48 -0.80
N ARG A 44 -36.07 12.26 0.26
CA ARG A 44 -37.16 12.72 1.13
C ARG A 44 -37.93 13.87 0.48
N ALA A 45 -38.97 13.45 -0.26
CA ALA A 45 -40.14 14.15 -0.76
C ALA A 45 -39.90 15.39 -1.68
N PRO A 46 -40.51 15.42 -2.88
CA PRO A 46 -40.79 16.69 -3.55
C PRO A 46 -41.51 17.62 -2.57
N PHE A 47 -41.18 18.92 -2.59
CA PHE A 47 -42.02 19.96 -1.97
C PHE A 47 -43.48 19.62 -2.29
N PRO A 48 -44.37 19.41 -1.29
CA PRO A 48 -45.77 19.26 -1.59
C PRO A 48 -46.17 20.54 -2.32
N ARG A 49 -46.57 20.40 -3.59
CA ARG A 49 -47.24 21.51 -4.28
C ARG A 49 -48.43 21.84 -3.41
N PRO A 50 -48.61 23.09 -2.95
CA PRO A 50 -49.86 23.45 -2.30
C PRO A 50 -50.96 23.11 -3.32
N ALA A 51 -51.81 22.15 -2.97
CA ALA A 51 -52.97 21.80 -3.78
C ALA A 51 -53.77 23.08 -3.97
N ALA A 52 -53.84 23.53 -5.22
CA ALA A 52 -54.64 24.62 -5.76
C ALA A 52 -55.28 25.57 -4.72
N PHE A 53 -54.47 26.32 -3.97
CA PHE A 53 -54.94 27.53 -3.32
C PHE A 53 -54.54 28.70 -4.21
N SER A 54 -55.51 29.41 -4.76
CA SER A 54 -55.29 30.58 -5.60
C SER A 54 -54.58 31.68 -4.79
N LEU A 55 -53.25 31.65 -4.80
CA LEU A 55 -52.42 32.69 -4.22
C LEU A 55 -52.44 33.89 -5.18
N GLY A 56 -52.90 35.05 -4.68
CA GLY A 56 -52.82 36.32 -5.39
C GLY A 56 -51.38 36.65 -5.83
N ASN A 57 -51.23 37.49 -6.85
CA ASN A 57 -49.97 37.73 -7.57
C ASN A 57 -48.75 38.04 -6.66
N ALA A 58 -48.95 38.75 -5.54
CA ALA A 58 -47.89 39.05 -4.57
C ALA A 58 -47.29 37.79 -3.91
N ASN A 59 -48.13 36.80 -3.60
CA ASN A 59 -47.69 35.56 -2.95
C ASN A 59 -46.96 34.63 -3.92
N ARG A 60 -47.26 34.71 -5.22
CA ARG A 60 -46.60 33.91 -6.27
C ARG A 60 -45.14 34.33 -6.48
N LEU A 61 -44.86 35.64 -6.40
CA LEU A 61 -43.50 36.19 -6.50
C LEU A 61 -42.63 35.78 -5.30
N GLN A 62 -43.17 35.86 -4.08
CA GLN A 62 -42.45 35.46 -2.87
C GLN A 62 -42.16 33.95 -2.82
N TRP A 63 -43.10 33.12 -3.29
CA TRP A 63 -42.91 31.67 -3.41
C TRP A 63 -41.82 31.30 -4.43
N ASN A 64 -41.81 31.97 -5.58
CA ASN A 64 -40.79 31.78 -6.61
C ASN A 64 -39.39 32.22 -6.15
N SER A 65 -39.29 33.27 -5.33
CA SER A 65 -38.03 33.72 -4.74
C SER A 65 -37.46 32.70 -3.74
N CYS A 66 -38.32 32.15 -2.87
CA CYS A 66 -37.93 31.14 -1.89
C CYS A 66 -37.48 29.83 -2.56
N ARG A 67 -38.15 29.44 -3.66
CA ARG A 67 -37.78 28.28 -4.48
C ARG A 67 -36.40 28.45 -5.14
N ARG A 68 -36.13 29.61 -5.76
CA ARG A 68 -34.81 29.91 -6.35
C ARG A 68 -33.70 29.87 -5.29
N SER A 69 -33.96 30.39 -4.10
CA SER A 69 -32.98 30.39 -3.01
C SER A 69 -32.64 28.96 -2.55
N CYS A 70 -33.63 28.08 -2.39
CA CYS A 70 -33.41 26.66 -2.08
C CYS A 70 -32.69 25.90 -3.21
N ASP A 71 -33.04 26.15 -4.47
CA ASP A 71 -32.40 25.50 -5.61
C ASP A 71 -30.92 25.92 -5.73
N THR A 72 -30.61 27.20 -5.44
CA THR A 72 -29.24 27.72 -5.41
C THR A 72 -28.44 27.13 -4.25
N PHE A 73 -29.06 26.98 -3.07
CA PHE A 73 -28.43 26.38 -1.91
C PHE A 73 -28.15 24.88 -2.13
N ARG A 74 -29.07 24.17 -2.80
CA ARG A 74 -28.88 22.77 -3.19
C ARG A 74 -27.72 22.61 -4.16
N PHE A 75 -27.61 23.49 -5.16
CA PHE A 75 -26.52 23.46 -6.14
C PHE A 75 -25.15 23.71 -5.49
N LYS A 76 -25.06 24.73 -4.62
CA LYS A 76 -23.84 25.02 -3.85
C LYS A 76 -23.48 23.91 -2.85
N ALA A 77 -24.47 23.25 -2.25
CA ALA A 77 -24.24 22.11 -1.36
C ALA A 77 -23.72 20.88 -2.12
N THR A 78 -24.16 20.65 -3.37
CA THR A 78 -23.57 19.60 -4.23
C THR A 78 -22.15 19.94 -4.68
N GLU A 79 -21.86 21.18 -5.08
CA GLU A 79 -20.47 21.59 -5.41
C GLU A 79 -19.55 21.50 -4.19
N ALA A 80 -20.00 21.91 -3.00
CA ALA A 80 -19.23 21.80 -1.76
C ALA A 80 -19.05 20.34 -1.31
N ALA A 81 -20.01 19.46 -1.60
CA ALA A 81 -19.90 18.02 -1.35
C ALA A 81 -18.98 17.31 -2.36
N GLU A 82 -18.88 17.79 -3.60
CA GLU A 82 -17.95 17.27 -4.61
C GLU A 82 -16.52 17.81 -4.44
N ALA A 83 -16.35 19.03 -3.92
CA ALA A 83 -15.03 19.60 -3.62
C ALA A 83 -14.36 19.00 -2.37
N GLY A 84 -15.09 18.23 -1.55
CA GLY A 84 -14.63 17.72 -0.25
C GLY A 84 -14.06 16.29 -0.23
N GLU A 85 -14.14 15.53 -1.31
CA GLU A 85 -13.55 14.18 -1.38
C GLU A 85 -12.44 14.12 -2.44
N ALA A 86 -11.27 14.64 -2.11
CA ALA A 86 -10.04 14.15 -2.72
C ALA A 86 -9.87 12.67 -2.32
N ARG A 87 -10.54 11.77 -3.04
CA ARG A 87 -10.51 10.33 -2.79
C ARG A 87 -9.11 9.82 -3.08
N TRP A 88 -8.29 9.73 -2.04
CA TRP A 88 -6.96 9.12 -2.13
C TRP A 88 -7.10 7.72 -2.74
N SER A 89 -6.50 7.55 -3.92
CA SER A 89 -6.48 6.29 -4.64
C SER A 89 -5.08 5.73 -4.58
N TYR A 90 -4.90 4.65 -3.81
CA TYR A 90 -3.63 3.92 -3.74
C TYR A 90 -3.10 3.58 -5.14
N VAL A 91 -3.98 3.16 -6.06
CA VAL A 91 -3.60 2.80 -7.43
C VAL A 91 -3.09 4.03 -8.19
N ALA A 92 -3.69 5.20 -7.99
CA ALA A 92 -3.21 6.45 -8.60
C ALA A 92 -1.84 6.85 -8.03
N PHE A 93 -1.67 6.76 -6.71
CA PHE A 93 -0.40 7.03 -6.04
C PHE A 93 0.72 6.08 -6.51
N ALA A 94 0.44 4.78 -6.53
CA ALA A 94 1.40 3.76 -6.96
C ALA A 94 1.83 3.91 -8.42
N LYS A 95 0.93 4.38 -9.30
CA LYS A 95 1.24 4.67 -10.71
C LYS A 95 2.04 5.97 -10.87
N SER A 96 1.72 7.02 -10.12
CA SER A 96 2.42 8.30 -10.19
C SER A 96 3.81 8.26 -9.55
N PHE A 97 3.99 7.46 -8.49
CA PHE A 97 5.25 7.33 -7.76
C PHE A 97 5.64 5.86 -7.53
N PRO A 98 5.95 5.09 -8.60
CA PRO A 98 6.23 3.66 -8.50
C PRO A 98 7.47 3.35 -7.65
N PHE A 99 8.51 4.19 -7.72
CA PHE A 99 9.71 4.07 -6.89
C PHE A 99 9.40 4.28 -5.40
N THR A 100 8.73 5.38 -5.05
CA THR A 100 8.37 5.71 -3.67
C THR A 100 7.45 4.64 -3.08
N ASN A 101 6.48 4.15 -3.85
CA ASN A 101 5.60 3.07 -3.44
C ASN A 101 6.39 1.77 -3.15
N ASN A 102 7.33 1.39 -4.02
CA ASN A 102 8.17 0.21 -3.80
C ASN A 102 9.05 0.37 -2.55
N LEU A 103 9.68 1.54 -2.38
CA LEU A 103 10.51 1.87 -1.24
C LEU A 103 9.74 1.74 0.09
N LEU A 104 8.54 2.32 0.15
CA LEU A 104 7.69 2.26 1.34
C LEU A 104 7.26 0.82 1.65
N ILE A 105 6.78 0.08 0.65
CA ILE A 105 6.36 -1.31 0.85
C ILE A 105 7.53 -2.18 1.28
N ALA A 106 8.69 -2.04 0.65
CA ALA A 106 9.88 -2.82 0.99
C ALA A 106 10.33 -2.55 2.44
N THR A 107 10.34 -1.29 2.85
CA THR A 107 10.72 -0.87 4.21
C THR A 107 9.72 -1.38 5.25
N MET A 108 8.42 -1.16 5.02
CA MET A 108 7.38 -1.62 5.95
C MET A 108 7.32 -3.15 6.04
N LYS A 109 7.45 -3.85 4.90
CA LYS A 109 7.43 -5.32 4.85
C LYS A 109 8.59 -5.92 5.64
N THR A 110 9.79 -5.38 5.48
CA THR A 110 10.99 -5.91 6.15
C THR A 110 10.96 -5.65 7.66
N SER A 111 10.51 -4.48 8.08
CA SER A 111 10.23 -4.16 9.49
C SER A 111 9.16 -5.09 10.08
N ALA A 112 8.04 -5.27 9.38
CA ALA A 112 6.97 -6.16 9.82
C ALA A 112 7.41 -7.64 9.90
N ALA A 113 8.20 -8.12 8.93
CA ALA A 113 8.71 -9.49 8.93
C ALA A 113 9.65 -9.74 10.12
N ASP A 114 10.49 -8.76 10.47
CA ASP A 114 11.35 -8.83 11.66
C ASP A 114 10.52 -8.83 12.95
N LEU A 115 9.54 -7.94 13.08
CA LEU A 115 8.64 -7.91 14.24
C LEU A 115 7.87 -9.22 14.42
N VAL A 116 7.37 -9.82 13.33
CA VAL A 116 6.73 -11.14 13.36
C VAL A 116 7.72 -12.21 13.80
N ALA A 117 8.96 -12.19 13.32
CA ALA A 117 9.98 -13.13 13.78
C ALA A 117 10.27 -12.97 15.28
N GLN A 118 10.36 -11.73 15.80
CA GLN A 118 10.61 -11.51 17.24
C GLN A 118 9.40 -11.95 18.10
N CYS A 119 8.19 -11.52 17.72
CA CYS A 119 7.02 -11.64 18.58
C CYS A 119 6.34 -13.01 18.44
N VAL A 120 6.36 -13.61 17.24
CA VAL A 120 5.63 -14.84 16.94
C VAL A 120 6.54 -16.05 16.92
N ILE A 121 7.75 -15.94 16.35
CA ILE A 121 8.67 -17.09 16.27
C ILE A 121 9.50 -17.19 17.55
N GLU A 122 10.11 -16.09 18.00
CA GLU A 122 10.90 -16.05 19.23
C GLU A 122 10.04 -15.85 20.50
N GLN A 123 8.72 -15.61 20.34
CA GLN A 123 7.76 -15.42 21.45
C GLN A 123 8.17 -14.31 22.44
N LYS A 124 8.85 -13.26 21.95
CA LYS A 124 9.23 -12.11 22.78
C LYS A 124 8.02 -11.20 23.01
N PRO A 125 7.78 -10.74 24.25
CA PRO A 125 6.78 -9.73 24.50
C PRO A 125 7.17 -8.39 23.87
N LEU A 126 6.18 -7.54 23.54
CA LEU A 126 6.39 -6.30 22.79
C LEU A 126 7.37 -5.29 23.46
N ASN A 127 7.56 -5.41 24.77
CA ASN A 127 8.50 -4.60 25.55
C ASN A 127 9.97 -5.07 25.42
N GLU A 128 10.22 -6.29 24.95
CA GLU A 128 11.55 -6.89 24.80
C GLU A 128 11.99 -6.98 23.33
N VAL A 129 11.29 -6.29 22.44
CA VAL A 129 11.63 -6.23 21.01
C VAL A 129 12.98 -5.55 20.81
N ASP A 130 13.86 -6.20 20.05
CA ASP A 130 15.15 -5.64 19.65
C ASP A 130 14.94 -4.64 18.50
N TRP A 131 14.79 -3.36 18.87
CA TRP A 131 14.64 -2.27 17.91
C TRP A 131 15.89 -2.00 17.08
N LYS A 132 17.09 -2.35 17.56
CA LYS A 132 18.33 -2.23 16.77
C LYS A 132 18.31 -3.22 15.62
N ARG A 133 17.87 -4.45 15.89
CA ARG A 133 17.63 -5.46 14.85
C ARG A 133 16.59 -4.99 13.84
N ASN A 134 15.46 -4.47 14.32
CA ASN A 134 14.43 -3.95 13.42
C ASN A 134 14.96 -2.80 12.54
N MET A 135 15.84 -1.95 13.07
CA MET A 135 16.51 -0.91 12.27
C MET A 135 17.42 -1.48 11.17
N VAL A 136 18.15 -2.58 11.41
CA VAL A 136 18.91 -3.26 10.34
C VAL A 136 17.99 -3.65 9.20
N PHE A 137 16.87 -4.31 9.52
CA PHE A 137 15.92 -4.76 8.51
C PHE A 137 15.21 -3.60 7.81
N CYS A 138 14.91 -2.52 8.52
CA CYS A 138 14.33 -1.30 7.97
C CYS A 138 15.29 -0.60 6.99
N LEU A 139 16.53 -0.34 7.40
CA LEU A 139 17.55 0.30 6.56
C LEU A 139 17.92 -0.56 5.35
N PHE A 140 18.10 -1.85 5.57
CA PHE A 140 18.35 -2.80 4.50
C PHE A 140 17.16 -2.92 3.54
N GLY A 141 15.94 -2.94 4.07
CA GLY A 141 14.69 -2.91 3.30
C GLY A 141 14.56 -1.67 2.44
N ALA A 142 14.89 -0.49 2.98
CA ALA A 142 14.83 0.76 2.25
C ALA A 142 15.89 0.83 1.15
N VAL A 143 17.16 0.66 1.52
CA VAL A 143 18.30 0.89 0.60
C VAL A 143 18.43 -0.23 -0.42
N TYR A 144 18.39 -1.49 0.03
CA TYR A 144 18.58 -2.62 -0.87
C TYR A 144 17.29 -3.00 -1.61
N LEU A 145 16.24 -3.39 -0.88
CA LEU A 145 15.01 -3.89 -1.50
C LEU A 145 14.18 -2.76 -2.15
N GLY A 146 14.22 -1.55 -1.57
CA GLY A 146 13.48 -0.40 -2.06
C GLY A 146 14.16 0.26 -3.27
N ALA A 147 15.43 0.64 -3.13
CA ALA A 147 16.13 1.38 -4.18
C ALA A 147 16.88 0.48 -5.17
N PHE A 148 17.81 -0.36 -4.68
CA PHE A 148 18.68 -1.15 -5.56
C PHE A 148 17.91 -2.22 -6.33
N GLN A 149 17.03 -2.97 -5.66
CA GLN A 149 16.23 -4.01 -6.31
C GLN A 149 15.29 -3.43 -7.37
N TYR A 150 14.70 -2.25 -7.13
CA TYR A 150 13.87 -1.58 -8.13
C TYR A 150 14.70 -1.20 -9.36
N TRP A 151 15.86 -0.57 -9.16
CA TRP A 151 16.75 -0.20 -10.26
C TRP A 151 17.18 -1.42 -11.08
N TYR A 152 17.60 -2.49 -10.41
CA TYR A 152 18.06 -3.72 -11.04
C TYR A 152 16.92 -4.45 -11.80
N GLN A 153 15.75 -4.62 -11.19
CA GLN A 153 14.63 -5.31 -11.84
C GLN A 153 14.02 -4.49 -12.99
N VAL A 154 13.95 -3.16 -12.86
CA VAL A 154 13.32 -2.32 -13.89
C VAL A 154 14.28 -1.98 -15.02
N ASN A 155 15.57 -1.72 -14.74
CA ASN A 155 16.51 -1.22 -15.76
C ASN A 155 17.44 -2.28 -16.33
N VAL A 156 17.80 -3.31 -15.55
CA VAL A 156 18.76 -4.35 -15.97
C VAL A 156 18.01 -5.55 -16.54
N PHE A 157 17.04 -6.09 -15.80
CA PHE A 157 16.28 -7.27 -16.23
C PHE A 157 15.53 -7.06 -17.54
N LYS A 158 14.89 -5.89 -17.73
CA LYS A 158 14.19 -5.55 -18.98
C LYS A 158 15.12 -5.50 -20.20
N ARG A 159 16.39 -5.13 -20.01
CA ARG A 159 17.38 -5.05 -21.09
C ARG A 159 18.01 -6.41 -21.40
N MET A 160 18.20 -7.25 -20.37
CA MET A 160 18.92 -8.51 -20.53
C MET A 160 18.07 -9.65 -21.10
N PHE A 161 16.74 -9.63 -20.89
CA PHE A 161 15.87 -10.71 -21.34
C PHE A 161 14.68 -10.19 -22.16
N PRO A 162 14.92 -9.66 -23.38
CA PRO A 162 13.84 -9.25 -24.28
C PRO A 162 13.02 -10.49 -24.69
N GLY A 163 11.69 -10.39 -24.63
CA GLY A 163 10.78 -11.45 -25.10
C GLY A 163 10.37 -12.50 -24.06
N VAL A 164 10.75 -12.34 -22.79
CA VAL A 164 10.28 -13.20 -21.67
C VAL A 164 8.76 -13.22 -21.52
N GLU A 165 8.10 -12.15 -21.95
CA GLU A 165 6.64 -11.99 -21.91
C GLU A 165 5.96 -13.13 -22.69
N LYS A 166 6.44 -13.40 -23.91
CA LYS A 166 5.96 -14.50 -24.76
C LYS A 166 6.13 -15.87 -24.10
N PHE A 167 7.23 -16.09 -23.37
CA PHE A 167 7.45 -17.35 -22.65
C PHE A 167 6.46 -17.48 -21.49
N THR A 168 6.23 -16.41 -20.71
CA THR A 168 5.36 -16.47 -19.54
C THR A 168 3.88 -16.65 -19.84
N GLU A 169 3.42 -16.22 -21.02
CA GLU A 169 2.03 -16.31 -21.46
C GLU A 169 1.67 -17.69 -22.01
N GLN A 170 2.66 -18.53 -22.32
CA GLN A 170 2.41 -19.88 -22.82
C GLN A 170 1.82 -20.82 -21.75
N PRO A 171 0.98 -21.80 -22.15
CA PRO A 171 0.57 -22.87 -21.27
C PRO A 171 1.76 -23.76 -20.88
N TRP A 172 1.72 -24.38 -19.71
CA TRP A 172 2.83 -25.15 -19.13
C TRP A 172 3.41 -26.24 -20.05
N ALA A 173 2.56 -26.95 -20.80
CA ALA A 173 3.00 -27.98 -21.73
C ALA A 173 3.82 -27.42 -22.91
N ALA A 174 3.54 -26.17 -23.33
CA ALA A 174 4.30 -25.48 -24.37
C ALA A 174 5.61 -24.91 -23.82
N LYS A 175 5.61 -24.39 -22.58
CA LYS A 175 6.81 -23.89 -21.89
C LYS A 175 7.92 -24.93 -21.78
N LEU A 176 7.56 -26.19 -21.49
CA LEU A 176 8.53 -27.29 -21.39
C LEU A 176 9.18 -27.64 -22.73
N ARG A 177 8.60 -27.20 -23.85
CA ARG A 177 9.11 -27.42 -25.22
C ARG A 177 9.81 -26.18 -25.80
N ASP A 178 9.66 -25.02 -25.16
CA ASP A 178 10.30 -23.77 -25.55
C ASP A 178 11.73 -23.70 -24.99
N GLY A 179 12.68 -24.35 -25.70
CA GLY A 179 14.09 -24.37 -25.34
C GLY A 179 14.70 -22.97 -25.10
N PRO A 180 14.51 -21.99 -26.01
CA PRO A 180 14.95 -20.61 -25.79
C PRO A 180 14.33 -19.98 -24.54
N GLY A 181 13.04 -20.21 -24.29
CA GLY A 181 12.34 -19.74 -23.10
C GLY A 181 12.87 -20.36 -21.80
N LEU A 182 13.18 -21.66 -21.80
CA LEU A 182 13.80 -22.35 -20.67
C LEU A 182 15.23 -21.88 -20.41
N LEU A 183 16.01 -21.59 -21.46
CA LEU A 183 17.34 -21.01 -21.31
C LEU A 183 17.26 -19.59 -20.71
N ALA A 184 16.29 -18.77 -21.15
CA ALA A 184 16.03 -17.47 -20.56
C ALA A 184 15.55 -17.59 -19.10
N LEU A 185 14.74 -18.60 -18.76
CA LEU A 185 14.33 -18.90 -17.39
C LEU A 185 15.52 -19.27 -16.50
N ALA A 186 16.38 -20.17 -16.98
CA ALA A 186 17.60 -20.57 -16.28
C ALA A 186 18.56 -19.39 -16.11
N GLY A 187 18.72 -18.57 -17.15
CA GLY A 187 19.52 -17.34 -17.11
C GLY A 187 18.99 -16.33 -16.08
N GLN A 188 17.69 -16.07 -16.05
CA GLN A 188 17.06 -15.19 -15.06
C GLN A 188 17.26 -15.71 -13.63
N THR A 189 17.11 -17.02 -13.44
CA THR A 189 17.29 -17.69 -12.14
C THR A 189 18.76 -17.63 -11.68
N ALA A 190 19.70 -17.98 -12.55
CA ALA A 190 21.12 -17.96 -12.24
C ALA A 190 21.61 -16.54 -11.91
N LEU A 191 21.11 -15.54 -12.64
CA LEU A 191 21.47 -14.15 -12.42
C LEU A 191 20.90 -13.64 -11.08
N ASP A 192 19.65 -13.98 -10.74
CA ASP A 192 19.05 -13.60 -9.46
C ASP A 192 19.75 -14.29 -8.27
N LEU A 193 20.04 -15.58 -8.37
CA LEU A 193 20.82 -16.32 -7.37
C LEU A 193 22.24 -15.76 -7.20
N GLY A 194 22.87 -15.38 -8.31
CA GLY A 194 24.16 -14.70 -8.30
C GLY A 194 24.07 -13.36 -7.56
N MET A 195 23.06 -12.54 -7.84
CA MET A 195 22.86 -11.26 -7.15
C MET A 195 22.54 -11.45 -5.66
N LEU A 196 21.76 -12.47 -5.31
CA LEU A 196 21.48 -12.80 -3.92
C LEU A 196 22.75 -13.23 -3.17
N THR A 197 23.64 -13.95 -3.84
CA THR A 197 24.87 -14.48 -3.25
C THR A 197 25.99 -13.44 -3.18
N PHE A 198 26.21 -12.68 -4.24
CA PHE A 198 27.37 -11.79 -4.36
C PHE A 198 27.09 -10.34 -3.98
N VAL A 199 25.84 -9.93 -3.88
CA VAL A 199 25.48 -8.53 -3.62
C VAL A 199 24.57 -8.40 -2.39
N TYR A 200 23.46 -9.14 -2.35
CA TYR A 200 22.49 -9.09 -1.24
C TYR A 200 23.10 -9.53 0.09
N LEU A 201 23.65 -10.76 0.16
CA LEU A 201 24.17 -11.31 1.41
C LEU A 201 25.35 -10.49 1.97
N PRO A 202 26.40 -10.16 1.20
CA PRO A 202 27.47 -9.28 1.67
C PRO A 202 26.95 -7.96 2.22
N THR A 203 26.02 -7.33 1.49
CA THR A 203 25.46 -6.03 1.88
C THR A 203 24.67 -6.16 3.19
N PHE A 204 23.86 -7.21 3.35
CA PHE A 204 23.17 -7.50 4.61
C PHE A 204 24.13 -7.61 5.79
N TYR A 205 25.25 -8.33 5.63
CA TYR A 205 26.25 -8.46 6.69
C TYR A 205 26.98 -7.14 7.00
N VAL A 206 27.23 -6.28 6.01
CA VAL A 206 27.81 -4.95 6.24
C VAL A 206 26.83 -4.05 6.99
N PHE A 207 25.54 -4.03 6.61
CA PHE A 207 24.52 -3.28 7.33
C PHE A 207 24.34 -3.78 8.77
N LYS A 208 24.36 -5.11 8.96
CA LYS A 208 24.35 -5.72 10.28
C LYS A 208 25.56 -5.26 11.10
N ALA A 209 26.77 -5.33 10.53
CA ALA A 209 27.98 -4.88 11.21
C ALA A 209 27.92 -3.39 11.58
N GLY A 210 27.37 -2.53 10.70
CA GLY A 210 27.24 -1.10 10.98
C GLY A 210 26.28 -0.75 12.11
N VAL A 211 25.11 -1.41 12.18
CA VAL A 211 24.11 -1.11 13.22
C VAL A 211 24.48 -1.70 14.58
N PHE A 212 25.18 -2.84 14.60
CA PHE A 212 25.63 -3.48 15.84
C PHE A 212 27.02 -3.02 16.30
N SER A 213 27.79 -2.32 15.45
CA SER A 213 29.08 -1.75 15.85
C SER A 213 28.89 -0.50 16.72
N THR A 214 29.80 -0.32 17.67
CA THR A 214 29.94 0.92 18.45
C THR A 214 30.86 1.93 17.77
N ALA A 215 31.64 1.50 16.77
CA ALA A 215 32.55 2.34 16.01
C ALA A 215 31.85 2.96 14.80
N TRP A 216 32.06 4.24 14.56
CA TRP A 216 31.54 5.00 13.41
C TRP A 216 32.51 4.98 12.22
N ASP A 217 33.12 3.84 11.95
CA ASP A 217 33.99 3.66 10.78
C ASP A 217 33.40 2.64 9.80
N ALA A 218 33.07 3.13 8.60
CA ALA A 218 32.57 2.29 7.52
C ALA A 218 33.56 1.20 7.11
N SER A 219 34.87 1.44 7.26
CA SER A 219 35.90 0.46 6.90
C SER A 219 35.83 -0.78 7.79
N GLU A 220 35.52 -0.60 9.08
CA GLU A 220 35.36 -1.69 10.04
C GLU A 220 34.06 -2.46 9.80
N TRP A 221 32.98 -1.77 9.41
CA TRP A 221 31.71 -2.42 9.08
C TRP A 221 31.85 -3.31 7.84
N VAL A 222 32.56 -2.83 6.82
CA VAL A 222 32.81 -3.60 5.60
C VAL A 222 33.69 -4.81 5.91
N LYS A 223 34.81 -4.62 6.61
CA LYS A 223 35.71 -5.73 6.98
C LYS A 223 35.02 -6.76 7.88
N GLY A 224 34.32 -6.30 8.92
CA GLY A 224 33.61 -7.16 9.86
C GLY A 224 32.42 -7.88 9.22
N GLY A 225 31.67 -7.19 8.37
CA GLY A 225 30.55 -7.74 7.60
C GLY A 225 31.02 -8.81 6.62
N ILE A 226 31.97 -8.48 5.74
CA ILE A 226 32.52 -9.44 4.76
C ILE A 226 33.20 -10.62 5.47
N GLY A 227 33.99 -10.38 6.52
CA GLY A 227 34.61 -11.46 7.29
C GLY A 227 33.60 -12.41 7.95
N SER A 228 32.46 -11.89 8.39
CA SER A 228 31.37 -12.71 8.93
C SER A 228 30.62 -13.47 7.84
N TYR A 229 30.46 -12.85 6.67
CA TYR A 229 29.86 -13.50 5.52
C TYR A 229 30.72 -14.65 5.00
N THR A 230 32.03 -14.44 4.79
CA THR A 230 32.96 -15.48 4.33
C THR A 230 32.98 -16.69 5.25
N ARG A 231 32.90 -16.48 6.57
CA ARG A 231 32.80 -17.58 7.55
C ARG A 231 31.49 -18.38 7.44
N ASN A 232 30.39 -17.72 7.11
CA ASN A 232 29.07 -18.35 6.97
C ASN A 232 28.72 -18.75 5.54
N TRP A 233 29.63 -18.54 4.58
CA TRP A 233 29.40 -18.66 3.14
C TRP A 233 28.67 -19.96 2.77
N ASN A 234 29.21 -21.11 3.17
CA ASN A 234 28.65 -22.41 2.81
C ASN A 234 27.19 -22.56 3.26
N LYS A 235 26.87 -22.11 4.48
CA LYS A 235 25.52 -22.21 5.03
C LYS A 235 24.57 -21.21 4.35
N ASP A 236 24.99 -19.96 4.20
CA ASP A 236 24.13 -18.91 3.66
C ASP A 236 23.86 -19.09 2.16
N VAL A 237 24.88 -19.46 1.39
CA VAL A 237 24.72 -19.76 -0.04
C VAL A 237 23.86 -20.99 -0.22
N PHE A 238 24.06 -22.03 0.57
CA PHE A 238 23.22 -23.22 0.50
C PHE A 238 21.75 -22.91 0.83
N ASP A 239 21.48 -22.13 1.88
CA ASP A 239 20.13 -21.72 2.26
C ASP A 239 19.48 -20.84 1.17
N VAL A 240 20.23 -19.92 0.58
CA VAL A 240 19.76 -19.10 -0.55
C VAL A 240 19.39 -20.00 -1.73
N PHE A 241 20.27 -20.89 -2.17
CA PHE A 241 19.99 -21.76 -3.31
C PHE A 241 18.81 -22.70 -3.05
N ARG A 242 18.69 -23.21 -1.82
CA ARG A 242 17.59 -24.11 -1.42
C ARG A 242 16.22 -23.43 -1.42
N VAL A 243 16.15 -22.16 -1.02
CA VAL A 243 14.89 -21.41 -0.94
C VAL A 243 14.60 -20.70 -2.26
N TRP A 244 15.56 -19.92 -2.75
CA TRP A 244 15.39 -19.06 -3.93
C TRP A 244 15.50 -19.82 -5.25
N GLY A 245 16.30 -20.89 -5.33
CA GLY A 245 16.39 -21.70 -6.56
C GLY A 245 15.03 -22.20 -7.05
N PRO A 246 14.27 -22.97 -6.26
CA PRO A 246 12.94 -23.42 -6.67
C PRO A 246 11.94 -22.25 -6.74
N ALA A 247 12.03 -21.27 -5.85
CA ALA A 247 11.12 -20.13 -5.85
C ALA A 247 11.25 -19.27 -7.11
N ASP A 248 12.47 -19.03 -7.60
CA ASP A 248 12.74 -18.25 -8.80
C ASP A 248 12.31 -18.99 -10.06
N LEU A 249 12.50 -20.31 -10.13
CA LEU A 249 11.94 -21.11 -11.21
C LEU A 249 10.42 -20.96 -11.30
N VAL A 250 9.72 -20.94 -10.17
CA VAL A 250 8.27 -20.67 -10.12
C VAL A 250 7.96 -19.20 -10.43
N CYS A 251 8.67 -18.25 -9.83
CA CYS A 251 8.43 -16.82 -10.03
C CYS A 251 8.64 -16.40 -11.48
N PHE A 252 9.63 -16.94 -12.18
CA PHE A 252 9.93 -16.56 -13.55
C PHE A 252 9.11 -17.35 -14.59
N SER A 253 8.48 -18.46 -14.20
CA SER A 253 7.58 -19.23 -15.07
C SER A 253 6.12 -18.75 -15.02
N VAL A 254 5.71 -18.00 -13.99
CA VAL A 254 4.38 -17.39 -13.92
C VAL A 254 4.26 -16.12 -14.78
N PRO A 255 3.03 -15.73 -15.19
CA PRO A 255 2.78 -14.47 -15.91
C PRO A 255 3.37 -13.25 -15.20
N LEU A 256 3.82 -12.26 -15.98
CA LEU A 256 4.50 -11.03 -15.49
C LEU A 256 3.78 -10.33 -14.34
N TRP A 257 2.46 -10.27 -14.39
CA TRP A 257 1.64 -9.65 -13.34
C TRP A 257 1.66 -10.41 -12.01
N LEU A 258 1.88 -11.74 -12.06
CA LEU A 258 1.89 -12.62 -10.89
C LEU A 258 3.28 -12.75 -10.25
N ARG A 259 4.34 -12.39 -10.99
CA ARG A 259 5.73 -12.49 -10.51
C ARG A 259 5.98 -11.70 -9.23
N LEU A 260 5.53 -10.45 -9.19
CA LEU A 260 5.73 -9.57 -8.03
C LEU A 260 5.00 -10.10 -6.78
N PRO A 261 3.70 -10.46 -6.83
CA PRO A 261 3.01 -11.09 -5.71
C PRO A 261 3.70 -12.35 -5.20
N VAL A 262 4.03 -13.31 -6.08
CA VAL A 262 4.66 -14.58 -5.66
C VAL A 262 6.01 -14.33 -5.01
N ARG A 263 6.83 -13.45 -5.61
CA ARG A 263 8.13 -13.07 -5.05
C ARG A 263 7.99 -12.36 -3.71
N HIS A 264 6.95 -11.56 -3.49
CA HIS A 264 6.72 -10.91 -2.20
C HIS A 264 6.39 -11.91 -1.09
N VAL A 265 5.61 -12.96 -1.38
CA VAL A 265 5.31 -14.03 -0.41
C VAL A 265 6.58 -14.77 0.00
N VAL A 266 7.36 -15.23 -0.98
CA VAL A 266 8.65 -15.92 -0.70
C VAL A 266 9.61 -14.99 0.03
N SER A 267 9.70 -13.73 -0.41
CA SER A 267 10.54 -12.72 0.22
C SER A 267 10.15 -12.44 1.67
N PHE A 268 8.87 -12.47 2.01
CA PHE A 268 8.42 -12.29 3.39
C PHE A 268 8.89 -13.45 4.27
N VAL A 269 8.68 -14.69 3.84
CA VAL A 269 9.12 -15.90 4.56
C VAL A 269 10.65 -15.92 4.70
N TRP A 270 11.38 -15.60 3.63
CA TRP A 270 12.84 -15.50 3.65
C TRP A 270 13.34 -14.42 4.61
N THR A 271 12.69 -13.25 4.64
CA THR A 271 13.06 -12.17 5.56
C THR A 271 12.82 -12.58 7.02
N ALA A 272 11.71 -13.25 7.31
CA ALA A 272 11.44 -13.80 8.64
C ALA A 272 12.46 -14.89 9.03
N TYR A 273 12.83 -15.77 8.09
CA TYR A 273 13.88 -16.76 8.29
C TYR A 273 15.24 -16.10 8.60
N LEU A 274 15.65 -15.10 7.83
CA LEU A 274 16.90 -14.36 8.07
C LEU A 274 16.87 -13.62 9.41
N SER A 275 15.75 -13.01 9.77
CA SER A 275 15.57 -12.38 11.08
C SER A 275 15.75 -13.39 12.20
N PHE A 276 15.16 -14.57 12.11
CA PHE A 276 15.32 -15.62 13.10
C PHE A 276 16.74 -16.20 13.13
N ALA A 277 17.25 -16.65 11.97
CA ALA A 277 18.52 -17.36 11.85
C ALA A 277 19.74 -16.47 12.12
N ARG A 278 19.63 -15.17 11.86
CA ARG A 278 20.75 -14.21 11.92
C ARG A 278 20.51 -13.04 12.89
N GLY A 279 19.31 -12.93 13.47
CA GLY A 279 18.96 -11.97 14.51
C GLY A 279 19.24 -12.45 15.93
N ALA A 280 19.45 -13.75 16.14
CA ALA A 280 19.97 -14.26 17.40
C ALA A 280 21.47 -13.95 17.50
N ASN A 281 21.85 -13.05 18.41
CA ASN A 281 23.23 -12.91 18.86
C ASN A 281 23.60 -14.18 19.64
N LYS A 282 24.20 -15.14 18.94
CA LYS A 282 25.04 -16.19 19.54
C LYS A 282 26.45 -16.03 19.01
#